data_AF-A0A0B7AY13-F1
#
_entry.id   AF-A0A0B7AY13-F1
#
_cell.length_a   1.000
_cell.length_b   1.000
_cell.length_c   1.000
_cell.angle_alpha   90.00
_cell.angle_beta   90.00
_cell.angle_gamma   90.00
#
_symmetry.space_group_name_H-M   'P 1'
#
loop_
_entity.id
_entity.type
_entity.pdbx_description
1 polymer ?
#
loop_
_entity_poly.entity_id
_entity_poly.type
_entity_poly.pdbx_seq_one_letter_code
_entity_poly.pdbx_strand_id
1 'polypeptide(L)' 'ELYGMADQVSFTLGHLGYRVYKSIPYGPVMETLPYLARRAQENKAILINARRERKLVAKALKDRLTLKA' A
#
# COMPACT_ATOMS: atom_id res chain seq x y z
N GLU A 1 -0.50 9.32 -7.50
CA GLU A 1 -0.82 8.02 -6.88
C GLU A 1 -2.31 7.69 -7.06
N LEU A 2 -2.71 6.43 -6.85
CA LEU A 2 -4.13 6.02 -6.92
C LEU A 2 -4.77 6.30 -5.56
N TYR A 3 -5.97 6.88 -5.53
CA TYR A 3 -6.63 7.21 -4.27
C TYR A 3 -6.94 5.94 -3.46
N GLY A 4 -6.65 5.97 -2.15
CA GLY A 4 -6.76 4.80 -1.27
C GLY A 4 -5.58 3.84 -1.34
N MET A 5 -4.54 4.18 -2.10
CA MET A 5 -3.28 3.44 -2.18
C MET A 5 -2.12 4.36 -1.78
N ALA A 6 -1.14 3.82 -1.06
CA ALA A 6 0.11 4.49 -0.66
C ALA A 6 -0.07 5.92 -0.08
N ASP A 7 -1.21 6.23 0.53
CA ASP A 7 -1.56 7.59 0.96
C ASP A 7 -0.51 8.25 1.88
N GLN A 8 0.22 7.44 2.64
CA GLN A 8 1.36 7.86 3.47
C GLN A 8 2.46 8.60 2.67
N VAL A 9 2.72 8.19 1.42
CA VAL A 9 3.72 8.80 0.54
C VAL A 9 3.18 10.14 0.03
N SER A 10 1.98 10.12 -0.56
CA SER A 10 1.26 11.33 -0.98
C SER A 10 1.16 12.38 0.13
N PHE A 11 0.85 11.97 1.37
CA PHE A 11 0.69 12.89 2.50
C PHE A 11 2.03 13.53 2.88
N THR A 12 3.09 12.73 2.96
CA THR A 12 4.44 13.23 3.26
C THR A 12 4.93 14.20 2.20
N LEU A 13 4.76 13.85 0.91
CA LEU A 13 5.15 14.71 -0.21
C LEU A 13 4.36 16.03 -0.23
N GLY A 14 3.05 15.97 0.02
CA GLY A 14 2.21 17.15 0.13
C GLY A 14 2.61 18.06 1.30
N HIS A 15 2.96 17.48 2.45
CA HIS A 15 3.45 18.23 3.61
C HIS A 15 4.78 18.95 3.35
N LEU A 16 5.66 18.35 2.54
CA LEU A 16 6.92 18.95 2.11
C LEU A 16 6.74 19.98 0.97
N GLY A 17 5.51 20.29 0.57
CA GLY A 17 5.21 21.29 -0.46
C GLY A 17 5.34 20.80 -1.90
N TYR A 18 5.55 19.49 -2.11
CA TYR A 18 5.56 18.92 -3.46
C TYR A 18 4.15 18.79 -4.03
N ARG A 19 4.02 18.99 -5.34
CA ARG A 19 2.77 18.76 -6.05
C ARG A 19 2.53 17.28 -6.19
N VAL A 20 1.44 16.81 -5.61
CA VAL A 20 1.00 15.42 -5.69
C VAL A 20 -0.31 15.36 -6.47
N TYR A 21 -0.39 14.47 -7.45
CA TYR A 21 -1.62 14.21 -8.19
C TYR A 21 -2.20 12.84 -7.78
N LYS A 22 -3.50 12.81 -7.46
CA LYS A 22 -4.24 11.56 -7.19
C LYS A 22 -5.18 11.24 -8.34
N SER A 23 -4.99 10.08 -8.96
CA SER A 23 -5.86 9.57 -10.02
C SER A 23 -7.07 8.87 -9.39
N ILE A 24 -8.27 9.36 -9.69
CA ILE A 24 -9.54 8.83 -9.18
C ILE A 24 -10.43 8.50 -10.39
N PRO A 25 -10.78 7.22 -10.63
CA PRO A 25 -11.82 6.90 -11.59
C PRO A 25 -13.17 7.26 -10.98
N TYR A 26 -14.01 7.93 -11.75
CA TYR A 26 -15.36 8.31 -11.38
C TYR A 26 -16.33 7.87 -12.49
N GLY A 27 -17.53 7.46 -12.11
CA GLY A 27 -18.56 7.03 -13.05
C GLY A 27 -19.49 5.95 -12.47
N PRO A 28 -20.49 5.50 -13.25
CA PRO A 28 -21.35 4.39 -12.89
C PRO A 28 -20.55 3.12 -12.58
N VAL A 29 -21.06 2.29 -11.66
CA VAL A 29 -20.37 1.07 -11.21
C VAL A 29 -19.93 0.20 -12.40
N MET A 30 -20.82 -0.01 -13.37
CA MET A 30 -20.56 -0.85 -14.54
C MET A 30 -19.36 -0.39 -15.37
N GLU A 31 -19.14 0.92 -15.49
CA GLU A 31 -18.02 1.50 -16.23
C GLU A 31 -16.71 1.42 -15.43
N THR A 32 -16.79 1.44 -14.10
CA THR A 32 -15.62 1.35 -13.20
C THR A 32 -15.17 -0.09 -12.91
N LEU A 33 -16.01 -1.09 -13.18
CA LEU A 33 -15.72 -2.51 -12.92
C LEU A 33 -14.37 -2.98 -13.49
N PRO A 34 -14.00 -2.67 -14.75
CA PRO A 34 -12.70 -3.08 -15.29
C PRO A 34 -11.52 -2.48 -14.52
N TYR A 35 -11.64 -1.24 -14.04
CA TYR A 35 -10.61 -0.62 -13.21
C TYR A 35 -10.50 -1.33 -11.85
N LEU A 36 -11.64 -1.60 -11.20
CA LEU A 36 -11.68 -2.27 -9.90
C LEU A 36 -11.10 -3.69 -9.97
N ALA A 37 -11.39 -4.44 -11.04
CA ALA A 37 -10.82 -5.77 -11.26
C ALA A 37 -9.29 -5.74 -11.36
N ARG A 38 -8.73 -4.80 -12.13
CA ARG A 38 -7.27 -4.61 -12.23
C ARG A 38 -6.66 -4.27 -10.87
N ARG A 39 -7.31 -3.40 -10.09
CA ARG A 39 -6.86 -3.03 -8.73
C ARG A 39 -6.89 -4.21 -7.77
N ALA A 40 -7.93 -5.04 -7.82
CA ALA A 40 -8.02 -6.25 -7.00
C ALA A 40 -6.85 -7.21 -7.28
N GLN A 41 -6.49 -7.38 -8.57
CA GLN A 41 -5.38 -8.25 -8.97
C GLN A 41 -4.01 -7.69 -8.52
N GLU A 42 -3.77 -6.39 -8.67
CA GLU A 42 -2.53 -5.75 -8.21
C GLU A 42 -2.39 -5.81 -6.68
N ASN A 43 -3.45 -5.45 -5.95
CA ASN A 43 -3.44 -5.46 -4.50
C ASN A 43 -3.27 -6.87 -3.91
N LYS A 44 -3.71 -7.92 -4.62
CA LYS A 44 -3.50 -9.31 -4.21
C LYS A 44 -2.01 -9.64 -4.08
N ALA A 45 -1.18 -9.20 -5.02
CA ALA A 45 0.27 -9.43 -4.95
C ALA A 45 0.92 -8.66 -3.79
N ILE A 46 0.48 -7.42 -3.56
CA ILE A 46 0.96 -6.58 -2.46
C ILE A 46 0.64 -7.22 -1.10
N LEU A 47 -0.58 -7.74 -0.92
CA LEU A 47 -0.99 -8.43 0.32
C LEU A 47 -0.15 -9.67 0.63
N ILE A 48 0.26 -10.42 -0.40
CA ILE A 48 1.13 -11.58 -0.23
C ILE A 48 2.53 -11.14 0.25
N ASN A 49 3.10 -10.10 -0.35
CA ASN A 49 4.40 -9.56 0.04
C ASN A 49 4.37 -8.96 1.45
N ALA A 50 3.30 -8.23 1.82
CA ALA A 50 3.13 -7.66 3.15
C ALA A 50 3.10 -8.73 4.26
N ARG A 51 2.48 -9.89 4.01
CA ARG A 51 2.51 -11.02 4.96
C ARG A 51 3.93 -11.56 5.15
N ARG A 52 4.73 -11.63 4.09
CA ARG A 52 6.13 -12.07 4.16
C ARG A 52 6.98 -11.06 4.93
N GLU A 53 6.82 -9.78 4.63
CA GLU A 53 7.53 -8.70 5.33
C GLU A 53 7.21 -8.69 6.83
N ARG A 54 5.93 -8.81 7.21
CA ARG A 54 5.53 -8.93 8.61
C ARG A 54 6.22 -10.11 9.31
N LYS A 55 6.35 -11.27 8.66
CA LYS A 55 7.07 -12.43 9.22
C LYS A 55 8.55 -12.14 9.43
N LEU A 56 9.19 -11.44 8.49
CA LEU A 56 10.60 -11.06 8.59
C LEU A 56 10.84 -10.05 9.72
N VAL A 57 9.97 -9.04 9.85
CA VAL A 57 10.02 -8.07 10.95
C VAL A 57 9.81 -8.76 12.30
N ALA A 58 8.81 -9.63 12.41
CA ALA A 58 8.56 -10.38 13.64
C ALA A 58 9.75 -11.27 14.02
N LYS A 59 10.39 -11.92 13.04
CA LYS A 59 11.62 -12.70 13.26
C LYS A 59 12.75 -11.80 13.76
N ALA A 60 13.03 -10.69 13.08
CA ALA A 60 14.08 -9.76 13.48
C ALA A 60 13.87 -9.17 14.89
N LEU A 61 12.62 -8.90 15.27
CA LEU A 61 12.27 -8.45 16.63
C LEU A 61 12.53 -9.55 17.66
N LYS A 62 12.10 -10.79 17.37
CA LYS A 62 12.35 -11.94 18.25
C LYS A 62 13.85 -12.14 18.45
N ASP A 63 14.62 -12.16 17.37
CA ASP A 63 16.07 -12.36 17.40
C ASP A 63 16.77 -11.28 18.24
N ARG A 64 16.37 -10.01 18.11
CA ARG A 64 16.91 -8.89 18.92
C ARG A 64 16.55 -8.96 20.40
N LEU A 65 15.39 -9.52 20.75
CA LEU A 65 14.97 -9.69 22.14
C LEU A 65 15.68 -10.89 22.79
N THR A 66 15.90 -11.97 22.04
CA THR A 66 16.61 -13.16 22.54
C THR A 66 18.13 -12.99 22.60
N LEU A 67 18.72 -12.18 21.73
CA LEU A 67 20.17 -11.88 21.76
C LEU A 67 20.55 -10.84 22.83
N LYS A 68 19.56 -10.20 23.47
CA LYS A 68 19.75 -9.29 24.62
C LYS A 68 19.49 -9.96 25.97
N ALA A 69 19.27 -11.28 26.01
CA ALA A 69 19.13 -12.08 27.22
C ALA A 69 20.41 -12.87 27.50
#